data_AF-A0A0F9S817-F1
#
_entry.id   AF-A0A0F9S817-F1
#
_cell.length_a   1.000
_cell.length_b   1.000
_cell.length_c   1.000
_cell.angle_alpha   90.00
_cell.angle_beta   90.00
_cell.angle_gamma   90.00
#
_symmetry.space_group_name_H-M   'P 1'
#
loop_
_entity.id
_entity.type
_entity.pdbx_description
1 polymer ?
#
loop_
_entity_poly.entity_id
_entity_poly.type
_entity_poly.pdbx_seq_one_letter_code
_entity_poly.pdbx_strand_id
1 'polypeptide(L)'
;MGVGRFLAIIGGILGILSMVLFYFMPEIFNLWRFVDVGSTVYIYIGGFGSWSRDIGFNFGIRFSDDIFLLIVSLLIVGGSALSIIAGVKGSKIFGILGGFILLAGPVLFMLELIAQIGVIGDFLELVPLLGSYNLFFGDLAGAQWGIWISSFLTIGGGLLGIIGGATTQPKETF
;
A
#
# COMPACT_ATOMS: atom_id res chain seq x y z
N MET A 1 -21.54 4.13 -20.32
CA MET A 1 -20.85 4.54 -19.07
C MET A 1 -19.61 5.33 -19.48
N GLY A 2 -19.42 6.56 -18.99
CA GLY A 2 -18.28 7.40 -19.44
C GLY A 2 -16.93 6.83 -18.97
N VAL A 3 -15.88 7.03 -19.77
CA VAL A 3 -14.52 6.48 -19.51
C VAL A 3 -14.02 6.87 -18.11
N GLY A 4 -14.19 8.14 -17.69
CA GLY A 4 -13.77 8.58 -16.36
C GLY A 4 -14.45 7.82 -15.21
N ARG A 5 -15.73 7.49 -15.36
CA ARG A 5 -16.49 6.73 -14.34
C ARG A 5 -15.97 5.30 -14.23
N PHE A 6 -15.63 4.69 -15.37
CA PHE A 6 -15.02 3.37 -15.42
C PHE A 6 -13.66 3.36 -14.74
N LEU A 7 -12.77 4.32 -15.07
CA LEU A 7 -11.46 4.44 -14.46
C LEU A 7 -11.54 4.63 -12.94
N ALA A 8 -12.47 5.44 -12.45
CA ALA A 8 -12.64 5.64 -11.00
C ALA A 8 -13.05 4.36 -10.27
N ILE A 9 -13.94 3.55 -10.87
CA ILE A 9 -14.36 2.27 -10.30
C ILE A 9 -13.22 1.25 -10.31
N ILE A 10 -12.51 1.13 -11.44
CA ILE A 10 -11.34 0.24 -11.51
C ILE A 10 -10.30 0.68 -10.48
N GLY A 11 -10.05 1.98 -10.35
CA GLY A 11 -9.12 2.52 -9.37
C GLY A 11 -9.44 2.07 -7.94
N GLY A 12 -10.71 2.20 -7.52
CA GLY A 12 -11.12 1.72 -6.21
C GLY A 12 -11.12 0.20 -6.06
N ILE A 13 -11.43 -0.56 -7.12
CA ILE A 13 -11.31 -2.03 -7.09
C ILE A 13 -9.86 -2.45 -6.86
N LEU A 14 -8.88 -1.82 -7.52
CA LEU A 14 -7.48 -2.14 -7.32
C LEU A 14 -7.01 -1.91 -5.88
N GLY A 15 -7.48 -0.84 -5.23
CA GLY A 15 -7.19 -0.58 -3.82
C GLY A 15 -7.83 -1.60 -2.86
N ILE A 16 -9.03 -2.11 -3.16
CA ILE A 16 -9.61 -3.23 -2.39
C ILE A 16 -8.85 -4.53 -2.65
N LEU A 17 -8.50 -4.81 -3.91
CA LEU A 17 -7.78 -6.02 -4.28
C LEU A 17 -6.38 -6.07 -3.65
N SER A 18 -5.69 -4.94 -3.53
CA SER A 18 -4.38 -4.89 -2.85
C SER A 18 -4.45 -5.41 -1.41
N MET A 19 -5.58 -5.18 -0.74
CA MET A 19 -5.85 -5.67 0.61
C MET A 19 -6.28 -7.14 0.61
N VAL A 20 -7.29 -7.47 -0.18
CA VAL A 20 -7.90 -8.81 -0.18
C VAL A 20 -6.88 -9.87 -0.58
N LEU A 21 -6.07 -9.59 -1.61
CA LEU A 21 -5.07 -10.52 -2.11
C LEU A 21 -3.93 -10.76 -1.09
N PHE A 22 -3.60 -9.78 -0.25
CA PHE A 22 -2.65 -9.97 0.85
C PHE A 22 -3.08 -11.08 1.80
N TYR A 23 -4.38 -11.16 2.15
CA TYR A 23 -4.88 -12.21 3.05
C TYR A 23 -4.74 -13.62 2.47
N PHE A 24 -4.79 -13.76 1.14
CA PHE A 24 -4.69 -15.06 0.48
C PHE A 24 -3.26 -15.48 0.19
N MET A 25 -2.41 -14.56 -0.28
CA MET A 25 -1.01 -14.84 -0.58
C MET A 25 -0.11 -13.67 -0.14
N PRO A 26 0.19 -13.56 1.18
CA PRO A 26 1.03 -12.48 1.73
C PRO A 26 2.42 -12.40 1.11
N GLU A 27 2.98 -13.54 0.66
CA GLU A 27 4.29 -13.64 0.01
C GLU A 27 4.36 -12.86 -1.31
N ILE A 28 3.22 -12.76 -2.01
CA ILE A 28 3.11 -12.16 -3.35
C ILE A 28 2.46 -10.78 -3.27
N PHE A 29 1.41 -10.64 -2.47
CA PHE A 29 0.56 -9.46 -2.42
C PHE A 29 0.75 -8.65 -1.13
N ASN A 30 1.99 -8.49 -0.67
CA ASN A 30 2.32 -7.54 0.39
C ASN A 30 2.52 -6.12 -0.18
N LEU A 31 2.41 -5.12 0.71
CA LEU A 31 2.86 -3.77 0.40
C LEU A 31 4.39 -3.70 0.46
N TRP A 32 4.96 -4.44 1.42
CA TRP A 32 6.37 -4.45 1.73
C TRP A 32 6.84 -5.81 2.22
N ARG A 33 8.08 -6.17 1.88
CA ARG A 33 8.77 -7.35 2.42
C ARG A 33 10.04 -6.92 3.13
N PHE A 34 10.36 -7.57 4.24
CA PHE A 34 11.61 -7.46 4.98
C PHE A 34 12.22 -8.85 5.21
N VAL A 35 13.54 -8.97 5.04
CA VAL A 35 14.34 -10.18 5.29
C VAL A 35 15.71 -9.75 5.79
N ASP A 36 16.11 -10.30 6.92
CA ASP A 36 17.46 -10.14 7.47
C ASP A 36 18.41 -11.19 6.87
N VAL A 37 19.66 -10.83 6.54
CA VAL A 37 20.58 -11.76 5.88
C VAL A 37 21.18 -12.76 6.86
N GLY A 38 21.14 -14.04 6.46
CA GLY A 38 21.48 -15.15 7.35
C GLY A 38 20.32 -15.56 8.26
N SER A 39 19.25 -14.75 8.31
CA SER A 39 17.98 -15.14 8.91
C SER A 39 17.11 -15.89 7.91
N THR A 40 16.34 -16.81 8.46
CA THR A 40 15.35 -17.61 7.76
C THR A 40 13.94 -17.03 7.91
N VAL A 41 13.85 -15.87 8.55
CA VAL A 41 12.61 -15.15 8.85
C VAL A 41 12.32 -14.11 7.78
N TYR A 42 11.16 -14.26 7.15
CA TYR A 42 10.59 -13.32 6.20
C TYR A 42 9.41 -12.62 6.86
N ILE A 43 9.38 -11.29 6.78
CA ILE A 43 8.26 -10.47 7.28
C ILE A 43 7.63 -9.77 6.09
N TYR A 44 6.32 -9.91 5.95
CA TYR A 44 5.54 -9.36 4.84
C TYR A 44 4.47 -8.46 5.44
N ILE A 45 4.52 -7.19 5.11
CA ILE A 45 3.63 -6.17 5.66
C ILE A 45 2.59 -5.85 4.60
N GLY A 46 1.33 -6.08 4.94
CA GLY A 46 0.17 -5.62 4.18
C GLY A 46 -0.39 -4.34 4.77
N GLY A 47 -1.53 -3.88 4.23
CA GLY A 47 -2.22 -2.73 4.81
C GLY A 47 -2.63 -2.98 6.26
N PHE A 48 -3.28 -4.12 6.54
CA PHE A 48 -3.93 -4.40 7.83
C PHE A 48 -3.11 -5.21 8.83
N GLY A 49 -1.90 -5.64 8.46
CA GLY A 49 -1.13 -6.51 9.35
C GLY A 49 0.14 -7.02 8.69
N SER A 50 0.87 -7.82 9.45
CA SER A 50 2.08 -8.46 9.02
C SER A 50 1.92 -9.98 9.03
N TRP A 51 2.63 -10.64 8.12
CA TRP A 51 2.74 -12.08 8.08
C TRP A 51 4.20 -12.43 8.23
N SER A 52 4.53 -13.45 9.03
CA SER A 52 5.92 -13.87 9.18
C SER A 52 6.12 -15.37 8.98
N ARG A 53 7.16 -15.72 8.25
CA ARG A 53 7.54 -17.11 7.97
C ARG A 53 8.98 -17.33 8.38
N ASP A 54 9.20 -18.29 9.26
CA ASP A 54 10.52 -18.83 9.55
C ASP A 54 10.66 -20.20 8.87
N ILE A 55 11.89 -20.67 8.57
CA ILE A 55 12.10 -22.00 8.01
C ILE A 55 11.55 -23.05 8.98
N GLY A 56 10.43 -23.65 8.59
CA GLY A 56 9.75 -24.71 9.34
C GLY A 56 8.54 -24.25 10.16
N PHE A 57 8.33 -22.95 10.38
CA PHE A 57 7.21 -22.45 11.18
C PHE A 57 6.49 -21.26 10.50
N ASN A 58 5.18 -21.41 10.34
CA ASN A 58 4.30 -20.36 9.85
C ASN A 58 3.70 -19.60 11.02
N PHE A 59 4.03 -18.33 11.14
CA PHE A 59 3.33 -17.43 12.02
C PHE A 59 2.28 -16.70 11.17
N GLY A 60 1.02 -17.10 11.35
CA GLY A 60 -0.12 -16.56 10.60
C GLY A 60 -0.21 -15.04 10.68
N ILE A 61 -1.17 -14.44 9.95
CA ILE A 61 -1.31 -12.99 9.88
C ILE A 61 -1.49 -12.44 11.30
N ARG A 62 -0.54 -11.61 11.71
CA ARG A 62 -0.59 -10.85 12.94
C ARG A 62 -1.07 -9.47 12.57
N PHE A 63 -2.14 -9.02 13.21
CA PHE A 63 -2.37 -7.59 13.32
C PHE A 63 -1.22 -7.09 14.19
N SER A 64 -0.25 -6.39 13.61
CA SER A 64 0.70 -5.69 14.46
C SER A 64 -0.12 -4.67 15.24
N ASP A 65 0.18 -4.48 16.52
CA ASP A 65 -0.46 -3.45 17.35
C ASP A 65 -0.07 -2.01 16.89
N ASP A 66 0.42 -1.86 15.66
CA ASP A 66 0.74 -0.59 15.03
C ASP A 66 -0.53 0.09 14.52
N ILE A 67 -0.95 1.09 15.28
CA ILE A 67 -1.98 2.06 14.88
C ILE A 67 -1.71 2.65 13.49
N PHE A 68 -0.45 2.70 13.04
CA PHE A 68 -0.05 3.17 11.72
C PHE A 68 -0.55 2.29 10.57
N LEU A 69 -0.40 0.97 10.67
CA LEU A 69 -0.92 0.05 9.65
C LEU A 69 -2.45 0.13 9.58
N LEU A 70 -3.10 0.29 10.73
CA LEU A 70 -4.54 0.54 10.77
C LEU A 70 -4.92 1.83 10.03
N ILE A 71 -4.19 2.93 10.22
CA ILE A 71 -4.43 4.19 9.50
C ILE A 71 -4.21 4.01 8.00
N VAL A 72 -3.08 3.42 7.58
CA VAL A 72 -2.80 3.11 6.16
C VAL A 72 -3.95 2.31 5.56
N SER A 73 -4.48 1.38 6.34
CA SER A 73 -5.60 0.57 5.90
C SER A 73 -6.89 1.33 5.69
N LEU A 74 -7.25 2.18 6.65
CA LEU A 74 -8.42 3.02 6.56
C LEU A 74 -8.33 4.00 5.38
N LEU A 75 -7.13 4.49 5.08
CA LEU A 75 -6.88 5.31 3.90
C LEU A 75 -7.11 4.50 2.61
N ILE A 76 -6.58 3.29 2.52
CA ILE A 76 -6.76 2.46 1.33
C ILE A 76 -8.23 2.08 1.13
N VAL A 77 -8.92 1.62 2.18
CA VAL A 77 -10.35 1.24 2.09
C VAL A 77 -11.22 2.47 1.84
N GLY A 78 -11.01 3.55 2.58
CA GLY A 78 -11.78 4.79 2.44
C GLY A 78 -11.60 5.45 1.09
N GLY A 79 -10.35 5.54 0.60
CA GLY A 79 -10.03 6.05 -0.73
C GLY A 79 -10.67 5.21 -1.83
N SER A 80 -10.57 3.88 -1.72
CA SER A 80 -11.18 2.94 -2.66
C SER A 80 -12.70 3.09 -2.73
N ALA A 81 -13.36 3.14 -1.57
CA ALA A 81 -14.81 3.32 -1.49
C ALA A 81 -15.25 4.64 -2.13
N LEU A 82 -14.53 5.74 -1.86
CA LEU A 82 -14.80 7.05 -2.46
C LEU A 82 -14.60 7.05 -3.98
N SER A 83 -13.56 6.41 -4.49
CA SER A 83 -13.34 6.27 -5.94
C SER A 83 -14.44 5.46 -6.63
N ILE A 84 -14.94 4.40 -6.00
CA ILE A 84 -16.09 3.64 -6.50
C ILE A 84 -17.35 4.50 -6.50
N ILE A 85 -17.65 5.18 -5.38
CA ILE A 85 -18.79 6.10 -5.26
C ILE A 85 -18.72 7.19 -6.33
N ALA A 86 -17.53 7.71 -6.61
CA ALA A 86 -17.31 8.70 -7.65
C ALA A 86 -17.70 8.20 -9.03
N GLY A 87 -17.27 7.00 -9.42
CA GLY A 87 -17.65 6.41 -10.69
C GLY A 87 -19.15 6.11 -10.75
N VAL A 88 -19.73 5.55 -9.69
CA VAL A 88 -21.17 5.25 -9.62
C VAL A 88 -22.02 6.52 -9.68
N LYS A 89 -21.65 7.59 -8.98
CA LYS A 89 -22.42 8.86 -8.97
C LYS A 89 -22.06 9.81 -10.10
N GLY A 90 -20.92 9.61 -10.76
CA GLY A 90 -20.39 10.56 -11.73
C GLY A 90 -19.85 11.84 -11.07
N SER A 91 -19.26 11.73 -9.87
CA SER A 91 -18.77 12.90 -9.11
C SER A 91 -17.26 13.08 -9.29
N LYS A 92 -16.87 14.24 -9.83
CA LYS A 92 -15.45 14.62 -9.99
C LYS A 92 -14.74 14.71 -8.64
N ILE A 93 -15.36 15.39 -7.69
CA ILE A 93 -14.79 15.69 -6.37
C ILE A 93 -14.48 14.39 -5.62
N PHE A 94 -15.45 13.47 -5.58
CA PHE A 94 -15.24 12.19 -4.90
C PHE A 94 -14.17 11.33 -5.57
N GLY A 95 -14.00 11.42 -6.89
CA GLY A 95 -13.01 10.63 -7.61
C GLY A 95 -11.59 11.10 -7.31
N ILE A 96 -11.39 12.41 -7.39
CA ILE A 96 -10.12 13.06 -7.06
C ILE A 96 -9.78 12.84 -5.59
N LEU A 97 -10.71 13.11 -4.67
CA LEU A 97 -10.51 12.92 -3.24
C LEU A 97 -10.23 11.45 -2.89
N GLY A 98 -11.01 10.52 -3.43
CA GLY A 98 -10.82 9.09 -3.22
C GLY A 98 -9.45 8.61 -3.70
N GLY A 99 -9.03 9.08 -4.88
CA GLY A 99 -7.70 8.76 -5.41
C GLY A 99 -6.57 9.34 -4.55
N PHE A 100 -6.66 10.58 -4.08
CA PHE A 100 -5.66 11.16 -3.17
C PHE A 100 -5.59 10.43 -1.82
N ILE A 101 -6.73 10.09 -1.23
CA ILE A 101 -6.79 9.32 0.03
C ILE A 101 -6.17 7.94 -0.17
N LEU A 102 -6.46 7.29 -1.30
CA LEU A 102 -5.88 5.98 -1.64
C LEU A 102 -4.36 6.05 -1.79
N LEU A 103 -3.82 7.12 -2.41
CA LEU A 103 -2.37 7.38 -2.48
C LEU A 103 -1.75 7.73 -1.14
N ALA A 104 -2.50 8.37 -0.24
CA ALA A 104 -1.99 8.75 1.08
C ALA A 104 -1.60 7.53 1.92
N GLY A 105 -2.25 6.37 1.74
CA GLY A 105 -1.90 5.13 2.44
C GLY A 105 -0.45 4.70 2.20
N PRO A 106 -0.04 4.38 0.95
CA PRO A 106 1.35 4.07 0.63
C PRO A 106 2.34 5.18 1.00
N VAL A 107 1.98 6.45 0.84
CA VAL A 107 2.85 7.58 1.22
C VAL A 107 3.09 7.60 2.73
N LEU A 108 2.03 7.49 3.54
CA LEU A 108 2.14 7.45 4.99
C LEU A 108 2.95 6.23 5.44
N PHE A 109 2.73 5.08 4.81
CA PHE A 109 3.50 3.87 5.06
C PHE A 109 5.00 4.08 4.80
N MET A 110 5.36 4.71 3.67
CA MET A 110 6.75 5.04 3.36
C MET A 110 7.35 6.05 4.34
N LEU A 111 6.58 7.06 4.76
CA LEU A 111 7.02 8.03 5.75
C LEU A 111 7.28 7.39 7.11
N GLU A 112 6.41 6.49 7.56
CA GLU A 112 6.60 5.76 8.81
C GLU A 112 7.84 4.87 8.75
N LEU A 113 8.06 4.17 7.63
CA LEU A 113 9.30 3.42 7.44
C LEU A 113 10.54 4.32 7.50
N ILE A 114 10.52 5.48 6.84
CA ILE A 114 11.63 6.44 6.90
C ILE A 114 11.83 6.98 8.33
N ALA A 115 10.74 7.30 9.04
CA ALA A 115 10.79 7.81 10.40
C ALA A 115 11.36 6.77 11.37
N GLN A 116 10.93 5.52 11.26
CA GLN A 116 11.49 4.42 12.06
C GLN A 116 12.95 4.14 11.69
N ILE A 117 13.33 4.22 10.41
CA ILE A 117 14.75 4.17 9.99
C ILE A 117 15.56 5.34 10.58
N GLY A 118 14.97 6.53 10.66
CA GLY A 118 15.59 7.71 11.27
C GLY A 118 15.78 7.58 12.78
N VAL A 119 14.84 6.95 13.50
CA VAL A 119 14.95 6.62 14.92
C VAL A 119 15.93 5.47 15.17
N ILE A 120 16.04 4.52 14.22
CA ILE A 120 17.11 3.50 14.18
C ILE A 120 18.50 4.16 14.00
N GLY A 121 18.55 5.41 13.53
CA GLY A 121 19.74 6.26 13.51
C GLY A 121 20.26 6.71 14.88
N ASP A 122 19.56 6.44 15.99
CA ASP A 122 20.11 6.50 17.36
C ASP A 122 20.45 5.10 17.91
N PHE A 123 20.05 4.04 17.20
CA PHE A 123 20.42 2.64 17.41
C PHE A 123 21.75 2.32 16.68
N LEU A 124 22.71 3.24 16.78
CA LEU A 124 23.99 3.25 16.03
C LEU A 124 25.02 2.23 16.53
N GLU A 125 24.59 1.02 16.86
CA GLU A 125 25.45 -0.17 16.92
C GLU A 125 25.10 -1.22 15.83
N LEU A 126 23.98 -1.06 15.12
CA LEU A 126 23.58 -1.90 13.98
C LEU A 126 24.05 -1.37 12.59
N VAL A 127 24.89 -0.33 12.61
CA VAL A 127 25.20 0.61 11.52
C VAL A 127 25.86 0.07 10.25
N PRO A 128 26.68 -1.00 10.23
CA PRO A 128 27.37 -1.37 8.99
C PRO A 128 26.42 -1.87 7.89
N LEU A 129 25.18 -2.24 8.22
CA LEU A 129 24.27 -2.91 7.29
C LEU A 129 23.39 -1.96 6.48
N LEU A 130 23.27 -0.67 6.82
CA LEU A 130 22.23 0.19 6.21
C LEU A 130 22.68 1.27 5.20
N GLY A 131 23.96 1.31 4.84
CA GLY A 131 24.57 2.43 4.10
C GLY A 131 24.28 2.53 2.58
N SER A 132 23.63 1.55 1.95
CA SER A 132 23.57 1.45 0.47
C SER A 132 22.18 1.19 -0.13
N TYR A 133 21.09 1.49 0.59
CA TYR A 133 19.75 1.11 0.14
C TYR A 133 19.07 2.03 -0.88
N ASN A 134 18.37 1.41 -1.84
CA ASN A 134 17.35 2.06 -2.66
C ASN A 134 15.94 1.64 -2.19
N LEU A 135 15.13 2.62 -1.78
CA LEU A 135 13.77 2.44 -1.22
C LEU A 135 12.78 1.68 -2.13
N PHE A 136 13.04 1.66 -3.42
CA PHE A 136 12.15 1.05 -4.41
C PHE A 136 12.61 -0.32 -4.89
N PHE A 137 13.91 -0.60 -4.77
CA PHE A 137 14.55 -1.81 -5.27
C PHE A 137 15.64 -2.17 -4.27
N GLY A 138 15.40 -3.18 -3.43
CA GLY A 138 16.32 -3.59 -2.36
C GLY A 138 17.79 -3.73 -2.80
N ASP A 139 18.68 -3.78 -1.81
CA ASP A 139 20.13 -3.72 -2.01
C ASP A 139 20.80 -5.11 -2.14
N LEU A 140 21.96 -5.13 -2.79
CA LEU A 140 22.92 -6.22 -2.92
C LEU A 140 23.64 -6.59 -1.59
N ALA A 141 23.49 -5.81 -0.51
CA ALA A 141 24.41 -5.84 0.64
C ALA A 141 23.82 -6.17 2.02
N GLY A 142 22.80 -7.04 2.15
CA GLY A 142 22.53 -7.65 3.46
C GLY A 142 21.10 -7.58 4.01
N ALA A 143 20.13 -7.01 3.30
CA ALA A 143 18.72 -7.13 3.67
C ALA A 143 17.85 -7.11 2.41
N GLN A 144 17.10 -8.19 2.15
CA GLN A 144 16.27 -8.31 0.94
C GLN A 144 14.87 -7.72 1.15
N TRP A 145 14.78 -6.40 1.21
CA TRP A 145 13.51 -5.69 1.37
C TRP A 145 13.04 -4.97 0.09
N GLY A 146 11.74 -4.66 -0.02
CA GLY A 146 11.22 -3.93 -1.19
C GLY A 146 9.71 -3.72 -1.20
N ILE A 147 9.29 -2.72 -1.98
CA ILE A 147 7.90 -2.43 -2.33
C ILE A 147 7.37 -3.52 -3.25
N TRP A 148 6.20 -4.05 -2.96
CA TRP A 148 5.66 -5.21 -3.68
C TRP A 148 4.31 -4.97 -4.33
N ILE A 149 3.76 -6.01 -4.98
CA ILE A 149 2.68 -5.89 -5.96
C ILE A 149 1.49 -5.08 -5.43
N SER A 150 1.13 -5.24 -4.15
CA SER A 150 -0.01 -4.51 -3.58
C SER A 150 0.21 -3.01 -3.47
N SER A 151 1.46 -2.54 -3.35
CA SER A 151 1.77 -1.12 -3.39
C SER A 151 1.55 -0.55 -4.78
N PHE A 152 1.92 -1.28 -5.85
CA PHE A 152 1.62 -0.88 -7.22
C PHE A 152 0.12 -0.88 -7.52
N LEU A 153 -0.63 -1.86 -6.99
CA LEU A 153 -2.09 -1.89 -7.11
C LEU A 153 -2.73 -0.68 -6.43
N THR A 154 -2.23 -0.31 -5.24
CA THR A 154 -2.74 0.83 -4.48
C THR A 154 -2.40 2.16 -5.15
N ILE A 155 -1.15 2.32 -5.61
CA ILE A 155 -0.70 3.53 -6.35
C ILE A 155 -1.45 3.67 -7.67
N GLY A 156 -1.48 2.60 -8.48
CA GLY A 156 -2.22 2.57 -9.74
C GLY A 156 -3.71 2.83 -9.52
N GLY A 157 -4.29 2.25 -8.47
CA GLY A 157 -5.66 2.49 -8.05
C GLY A 157 -5.94 3.97 -7.76
N GLY A 158 -5.04 4.60 -6.98
CA GLY A 158 -5.12 6.02 -6.65
C GLY A 158 -5.05 6.93 -7.88
N LEU A 159 -4.09 6.67 -8.77
CA LEU A 159 -3.94 7.42 -10.02
C LEU A 159 -5.17 7.29 -10.92
N LEU A 160 -5.70 6.08 -11.09
CA LEU A 160 -6.93 5.84 -11.85
C LEU A 160 -8.15 6.51 -11.21
N GLY A 161 -8.22 6.57 -9.87
CA GLY A 161 -9.23 7.34 -9.14
C GLY A 161 -9.18 8.83 -9.48
N ILE A 162 -7.99 9.44 -9.45
CA ILE A 162 -7.78 10.86 -9.77
C ILE A 162 -8.14 11.14 -11.23
N ILE A 163 -7.57 10.37 -12.17
CA ILE A 163 -7.81 10.54 -13.60
C ILE A 163 -9.29 10.32 -13.91
N GLY A 164 -9.89 9.28 -13.32
CA GLY A 164 -11.31 8.98 -13.48
C GLY A 164 -12.21 10.10 -12.96
N GLY A 165 -11.90 10.65 -11.79
CA GLY A 165 -12.58 11.83 -11.24
C GLY A 165 -12.45 13.05 -12.15
N ALA A 166 -11.25 13.39 -12.59
CA ALA A 166 -10.99 14.56 -13.44
C ALA A 166 -11.70 14.48 -14.79
N THR A 167 -11.80 13.27 -15.37
CA THR A 167 -12.39 13.03 -16.70
C THR A 167 -13.87 12.68 -16.67
N THR A 168 -14.49 12.59 -15.49
CA THR A 168 -15.92 12.31 -15.38
C THR A 168 -16.72 13.56 -15.72
N GLN A 169 -17.53 13.52 -16.78
CA GLN A 169 -18.48 14.59 -17.07
C GLN A 169 -19.66 14.56 -16.08
N PRO A 170 -20.13 15.72 -15.59
CA PRO A 170 -21.35 15.78 -14.79
C PRO A 170 -22.49 15.19 -15.60
N LYS A 171 -23.37 14.42 -14.94
CA LYS A 171 -24.59 13.93 -15.58
C LYS A 171 -25.46 15.16 -15.87
N GLU A 172 -25.65 15.50 -17.15
CA GLU A 172 -26.63 16.53 -17.52
C GLU A 172 -28.00 16.06 -17.02
N THR A 173 -28.57 16.82 -16.08
CA THR A 173 -29.95 16.65 -15.64
C THR A 173 -30.85 17.16 -16.76
N PHE A 174 -31.39 16.24 -17.55
CA PHE A 174 -32.56 16.49 -18.40
C PHE A 174 -33.84 16.34 -17.58
#